data_AF-A0A2T6N2H4-F1
#
_entry.id   AF-A0A2T6N2H4-F1
#
_cell.length_a   1.000
_cell.length_b   1.000
_cell.length_c   1.000
_cell.angle_alpha   90.00
_cell.angle_beta   90.00
_cell.angle_gamma   90.00
#
_symmetry.space_group_name_H-M   'P 1'
#
loop_
_entity.id
_entity.type
_entity.pdbx_description
1 polymer ?
#
loop_
_entity_poly.entity_id
_entity_poly.type
_entity_poly.pdbx_seq_one_letter_code
_entity_poly.pdbx_strand_id
1 'polypeptide(L)'
;MGKALIITLIVVVALLISGVAIARYKGYCAGPDGRISWMTDRLGSQLDLNDSQKHQLTQLKEQILLSVNELKRDRSSYVDQAIDLLENPQFDRERAHTLLMQKQAQLASLSTEIIDAFAEFSDNLDQIQRDKLQSMIRHHREHRHCRFACGDSEPMTQE
;
A
#
# COMPACT_ATOMS: atom_id res chain seq x y z
N MET A 1 -12.78 12.91 6.40
CA MET A 1 -13.07 12.06 5.22
C MET A 1 -11.86 11.87 4.28
N GLY A 2 -10.92 12.83 4.15
CA GLY A 2 -9.73 12.66 3.28
C GLY A 2 -8.67 11.65 3.74
N LYS A 3 -8.43 11.51 5.05
CA LYS A 3 -7.38 10.60 5.58
C LYS A 3 -7.72 9.11 5.42
N ALA A 4 -8.99 8.76 5.57
CA ALA A 4 -9.47 7.40 5.29
C ALA A 4 -9.40 7.06 3.80
N LEU A 5 -9.60 8.04 2.91
CA LEU A 5 -9.44 7.90 1.46
C LEU A 5 -7.98 7.72 1.05
N ILE A 6 -7.04 8.45 1.65
CA ILE A 6 -5.60 8.30 1.40
C ILE A 6 -5.08 6.96 1.91
N ILE A 7 -5.44 6.56 3.14
CA ILE A 7 -5.07 5.24 3.69
C ILE A 7 -5.70 4.13 2.87
N THR A 8 -6.96 4.26 2.44
CA THR A 8 -7.55 3.28 1.52
C THR A 8 -6.87 3.32 0.16
N LEU A 9 -6.39 4.44 -0.36
CA LEU A 9 -5.69 4.50 -1.65
C LEU A 9 -4.30 3.85 -1.57
N ILE A 10 -3.53 4.09 -0.50
CA ILE A 10 -2.25 3.42 -0.23
C ILE A 10 -2.45 1.91 0.02
N VAL A 11 -3.50 1.53 0.76
CA VAL A 11 -3.88 0.13 0.98
C VAL A 11 -4.49 -0.50 -0.27
N VAL A 12 -5.16 0.26 -1.15
CA VAL A 12 -5.62 -0.17 -2.47
C VAL A 12 -4.40 -0.49 -3.31
N VAL A 13 -3.44 0.44 -3.44
CA VAL A 13 -2.13 0.25 -4.11
C VAL A 13 -1.39 -0.98 -3.56
N ALA A 14 -1.32 -1.15 -2.23
CA ALA A 14 -0.66 -2.29 -1.60
C ALA A 14 -1.43 -3.64 -1.74
N LEU A 15 -2.76 -3.59 -1.90
CA LEU A 15 -3.62 -4.76 -2.12
C LEU A 15 -3.94 -4.99 -3.62
N LEU A 16 -3.35 -4.20 -4.55
CA LEU A 16 -3.39 -4.41 -6.00
C LEU A 16 -2.70 -5.70 -6.46
N ILE A 17 -2.16 -6.46 -5.52
CA ILE A 17 -1.12 -7.43 -5.77
C ILE A 17 -1.74 -8.84 -5.84
N SER A 18 -2.78 -9.19 -5.08
CA SER A 18 -3.33 -10.56 -5.11
C SER A 18 -4.23 -10.89 -6.32
N GLY A 19 -3.62 -11.28 -7.44
CA GLY A 19 -4.26 -11.89 -8.62
C GLY A 19 -3.76 -11.22 -9.91
N VAL A 20 -2.97 -11.85 -10.79
CA VAL A 20 -3.28 -13.05 -11.56
C VAL A 20 -1.99 -13.82 -11.93
N ALA A 21 -1.91 -15.06 -11.45
CA ALA A 21 -1.38 -16.30 -12.05
C ALA A 21 -0.18 -16.39 -13.05
N ILE A 22 0.59 -15.35 -13.40
CA ILE A 22 1.70 -15.50 -14.39
C ILE A 22 3.10 -15.15 -13.85
N ALA A 23 3.24 -14.49 -12.70
CA ALA A 23 4.55 -14.01 -12.24
C ALA A 23 5.24 -14.91 -11.19
N ARG A 24 5.20 -16.23 -11.34
CA ARG A 24 5.90 -17.18 -10.42
C ARG A 24 7.44 -17.05 -10.42
N TYR A 25 8.05 -16.15 -11.20
CA TYR A 25 9.51 -16.09 -11.33
C TYR A 25 10.19 -14.71 -11.17
N LYS A 26 9.48 -13.58 -11.12
CA LYS A 26 10.12 -12.25 -10.96
C LYS A 26 9.33 -11.34 -10.02
N GLY A 27 9.76 -11.21 -8.77
CA GLY A 27 9.38 -10.10 -7.88
C GLY A 27 8.18 -10.31 -6.94
N TYR A 28 7.13 -11.01 -7.37
CA TYR A 28 5.88 -11.10 -6.59
C TYR A 28 6.01 -11.80 -5.22
N CYS A 29 6.87 -12.82 -5.14
CA CYS A 29 7.18 -13.54 -3.91
C CYS A 29 8.38 -12.97 -3.14
N ALA A 30 9.04 -11.92 -3.67
CA ALA A 30 10.27 -11.35 -3.11
C ALA A 30 9.98 -10.28 -2.01
N GLY A 31 8.89 -10.46 -1.26
CA GLY A 31 8.49 -9.54 -0.20
C GLY A 31 7.89 -8.22 -0.71
N PRO A 32 7.68 -7.24 0.20
CA PRO A 32 7.09 -5.93 -0.12
C PRO A 32 7.84 -5.20 -1.25
N ASP A 33 9.17 -5.22 -1.20
CA ASP A 33 10.02 -4.47 -2.13
C ASP A 33 9.94 -5.02 -3.57
N GLY A 34 9.99 -6.36 -3.71
CA GLY A 34 9.86 -7.00 -5.01
C GLY A 34 8.48 -6.83 -5.64
N ARG A 35 7.44 -6.75 -4.81
CA ARG A 35 6.07 -6.46 -5.26
C ARG A 35 5.93 -5.02 -5.76
N ILE A 36 6.50 -4.04 -5.05
CA ILE A 36 6.52 -2.62 -5.46
C ILE A 36 7.23 -2.47 -6.81
N SER A 37 8.40 -3.09 -6.97
CA SER A 37 9.13 -3.06 -8.25
C SER A 37 8.32 -3.67 -9.39
N TRP A 38 7.74 -4.84 -9.17
CA TRP A 38 6.94 -5.49 -10.20
C TRP A 38 5.75 -4.63 -10.64
N MET A 39 5.09 -3.95 -9.70
CA MET A 39 3.97 -3.06 -10.00
C MET A 39 4.38 -1.84 -10.82
N THR A 40 5.47 -1.17 -10.46
CA THR A 40 5.95 0.02 -11.18
C THR A 40 6.37 -0.35 -12.60
N ASP A 41 7.00 -1.51 -12.78
CA ASP A 41 7.39 -2.00 -14.10
C ASP A 41 6.15 -2.36 -14.96
N ARG A 42 5.12 -2.94 -14.32
CA ARG A 42 3.81 -3.20 -14.94
C ARG A 42 3.10 -1.92 -15.35
N LEU A 43 3.08 -0.90 -14.49
CA LEU A 43 2.47 0.40 -14.76
C LEU A 43 3.16 1.12 -15.91
N GLY A 44 4.50 1.16 -15.90
CA GLY A 44 5.27 1.82 -16.96
C GLY A 44 5.07 1.17 -18.33
N SER A 45 4.97 -0.18 -18.37
CA SER A 45 4.70 -0.90 -19.61
C SER A 45 3.24 -0.81 -20.06
N GLN A 46 2.28 -0.73 -19.14
CA GLN A 46 0.86 -0.62 -19.51
C GLN A 46 0.43 0.79 -19.88
N LEU A 47 1.00 1.83 -19.29
CA LEU A 47 0.64 3.22 -19.60
C LEU A 47 1.37 3.79 -20.83
N ASP A 48 2.26 3.01 -21.46
CA ASP A 48 3.07 3.43 -22.60
C ASP A 48 3.80 4.77 -22.33
N LEU A 49 4.51 4.80 -21.21
CA LEU A 49 5.13 6.03 -20.70
C LEU A 49 6.33 6.44 -21.54
N ASN A 50 6.47 7.75 -21.77
CA ASN A 50 7.71 8.32 -22.29
C ASN A 50 8.82 8.33 -21.22
N ASP A 51 10.04 8.70 -21.61
CA ASP A 51 11.20 8.64 -20.72
C ASP A 51 11.09 9.58 -19.51
N SER A 52 10.48 10.76 -19.68
CA SER A 52 10.22 11.69 -18.56
C SER A 52 9.21 11.13 -17.57
N GLN A 53 8.14 10.51 -18.06
CA GLN A 53 7.10 9.90 -17.23
C GLN A 53 7.62 8.64 -16.50
N LYS A 54 8.50 7.86 -17.15
CA LYS A 54 9.18 6.72 -16.53
C LYS A 54 10.12 7.15 -15.41
N HIS A 55 10.80 8.29 -15.56
CA HIS A 55 11.63 8.85 -14.50
C HIS A 55 10.80 9.18 -13.26
N GLN A 56 9.67 9.88 -13.43
CA GLN A 56 8.78 10.21 -12.32
C GLN A 56 8.15 8.97 -11.67
N LEU A 57 7.80 7.95 -12.47
CA LEU A 57 7.34 6.68 -11.92
C LEU A 57 8.43 5.96 -11.10
N THR A 58 9.69 6.09 -11.50
CA THR A 58 10.85 5.57 -10.76
C THR A 58 11.05 6.35 -9.45
N GLN A 59 10.92 7.67 -9.48
CA GLN A 59 10.99 8.48 -8.26
C GLN A 59 9.86 8.11 -7.29
N LEU A 60 8.63 7.94 -7.78
CA LEU A 60 7.51 7.47 -6.97
C LEU A 60 7.80 6.09 -6.35
N LYS A 61 8.35 5.15 -7.13
CA LYS A 61 8.77 3.83 -6.64
C LYS A 61 9.79 3.96 -5.50
N GLU A 62 10.82 4.76 -5.69
CA GLU A 62 11.88 4.97 -4.70
C GLU A 62 11.31 5.55 -3.41
N GLN A 63 10.42 6.55 -3.48
CA GLN A 63 9.79 7.12 -2.29
C GLN A 63 8.93 6.11 -1.53
N ILE A 64 8.18 5.26 -2.25
CA ILE A 64 7.41 4.17 -1.62
C ILE A 64 8.35 3.17 -0.94
N LEU A 65 9.44 2.76 -1.60
CA LEU A 65 10.42 1.83 -1.03
C LEU A 65 11.11 2.41 0.19
N LEU A 66 11.50 3.69 0.16
CA LEU A 66 12.08 4.40 1.30
C LEU A 66 11.09 4.40 2.47
N SER A 67 9.84 4.79 2.23
CA SER A 67 8.78 4.81 3.24
C SER A 67 8.52 3.43 3.85
N VAL A 68 8.49 2.37 3.04
CA VAL A 68 8.29 0.99 3.52
C VAL A 68 9.47 0.52 4.34
N ASN A 69 10.70 0.84 3.94
CA ASN A 69 11.90 0.51 4.70
C ASN A 69 11.98 1.27 6.03
N GLU A 70 11.59 2.54 6.05
CA GLU A 70 11.46 3.37 7.25
C GLU A 70 10.51 2.71 8.26
N LEU A 71 9.28 2.38 7.80
CA LEU A 71 8.27 1.73 8.62
C LEU A 71 8.71 0.35 9.11
N LYS A 72 9.46 -0.39 8.29
CA LYS A 72 9.98 -1.72 8.62
C LYS A 72 11.09 -1.65 9.66
N ARG A 73 12.02 -0.70 9.54
CA ARG A 73 13.09 -0.46 10.52
C ARG A 73 12.50 -0.18 11.89
N ASP A 74 11.46 0.64 11.92
CA ASP A 74 10.81 1.02 13.15
C ASP A 74 9.96 -0.10 13.74
N ARG A 75 9.41 -1.00 12.91
CA ARG A 75 8.47 -2.03 13.35
C ARG A 75 8.95 -2.85 14.55
N SER A 76 10.22 -3.24 14.62
CA SER A 76 10.74 -3.99 15.78
C SER A 76 10.65 -3.15 17.05
N SER A 77 11.09 -1.89 17.01
CA SER A 77 11.04 -0.97 18.14
C SER A 77 9.62 -0.78 18.68
N TYR A 78 8.60 -0.72 17.83
CA TYR A 78 7.21 -0.58 18.30
C TYR A 78 6.63 -1.87 18.84
N VAL A 79 7.06 -3.03 18.32
CA VAL A 79 6.69 -4.33 18.89
C VAL A 79 7.30 -4.47 20.28
N ASP A 80 8.58 -4.14 20.44
CA ASP A 80 9.26 -4.20 21.73
C ASP A 80 8.61 -3.25 22.76
N GLN A 81 8.27 -2.03 22.35
CA GLN A 81 7.56 -1.07 23.20
C GLN A 81 6.14 -1.52 23.55
N ALA A 82 5.46 -2.23 22.65
CA ALA A 82 4.14 -2.80 22.94
C ALA A 82 4.23 -4.01 23.90
N ILE A 83 5.30 -4.81 23.80
CA ILE A 83 5.57 -5.90 24.75
C ILE A 83 5.86 -5.31 26.13
N ASP A 84 6.70 -4.29 26.24
CA ASP A 84 7.02 -3.60 27.50
C ASP A 84 5.77 -3.02 28.19
N LEU A 85 4.79 -2.51 27.42
CA LEU A 85 3.50 -2.07 27.97
C LEU A 85 2.68 -3.21 28.60
N LEU A 86 2.84 -4.44 28.11
CA LEU A 86 2.12 -5.63 28.59
C LEU A 86 2.86 -6.36 29.71
N GLU A 87 4.18 -6.20 29.80
CA GLU A 87 5.00 -6.77 30.88
C GLU A 87 4.83 -5.99 32.20
N ASN A 88 4.35 -4.75 32.14
CA ASN A 88 4.07 -3.95 33.32
C ASN A 88 2.87 -4.52 34.12
N PRO A 89 2.90 -4.47 35.47
CA PRO A 89 1.80 -4.95 36.33
C PRO A 89 0.47 -4.24 36.07
N GLN A 90 0.52 -3.02 35.53
CA GLN A 90 -0.64 -2.24 35.09
C GLN A 90 -0.35 -1.64 33.72
N PHE A 91 -1.37 -1.65 32.86
CA PHE A 91 -1.26 -1.08 31.53
C PHE A 91 -1.17 0.45 31.57
N ASP A 92 -0.03 0.99 31.11
CA ASP A 92 0.18 2.43 31.00
C ASP A 92 -0.51 3.01 29.75
N ARG A 93 -1.70 3.57 29.96
CA ARG A 93 -2.51 4.16 28.89
C ARG A 93 -1.87 5.38 28.25
N GLU A 94 -1.22 6.24 29.03
CA GLU A 94 -0.60 7.48 28.54
C GLU A 94 0.56 7.16 27.60
N ARG A 95 1.37 6.17 27.97
CA ARG A 95 2.45 5.68 27.11
C ARG A 95 1.91 5.03 25.84
N ALA A 96 0.84 4.23 25.92
CA ALA A 96 0.20 3.66 24.73
C ALA A 96 -0.35 4.74 23.77
N HIS A 97 -0.98 5.79 24.31
CA HIS A 97 -1.44 6.94 23.51
C HIS A 97 -0.27 7.67 22.84
N THR A 98 0.83 7.85 23.56
CA THR A 98 2.05 8.48 23.01
C THR A 98 2.61 7.69 21.83
N LEU A 99 2.71 6.36 21.94
CA LEU A 99 3.16 5.50 20.84
C LEU A 99 2.24 5.59 19.61
N LEU A 100 0.93 5.63 19.84
CA LEU A 100 -0.04 5.81 18.76
C LEU A 100 0.13 7.16 18.06
N MET A 101 0.30 8.25 18.81
CA MET A 101 0.49 9.59 18.23
C MET A 101 1.79 9.67 17.43
N GLN A 102 2.88 9.08 17.93
CA GLN A 102 4.14 8.98 17.20
C GLN A 102 3.98 8.22 15.88
N LYS A 103 3.25 7.09 15.90
CA LYS A 103 2.93 6.34 14.67
C LYS A 103 2.09 7.12 13.68
N GLN A 104 1.10 7.86 14.16
CA GLN A 104 0.28 8.69 13.30
C GLN A 104 1.09 9.82 12.67
N ALA A 105 1.97 10.47 13.43
CA ALA A 105 2.85 11.52 12.94
C ALA A 105 3.82 10.98 11.87
N GLN A 106 4.45 9.83 12.15
CA GLN A 106 5.32 9.15 11.20
C GLN A 106 4.58 8.80 9.89
N LEU A 107 3.40 8.18 10.00
CA LEU A 107 2.61 7.80 8.84
C LEU A 107 2.14 9.04 8.06
N ALA A 108 1.76 10.12 8.76
CA ALA A 108 1.35 11.36 8.13
C ALA A 108 2.50 11.96 7.30
N SER A 109 3.72 12.03 7.84
CA SER A 109 4.90 12.53 7.14
C SER A 109 5.18 11.73 5.86
N LEU A 110 5.26 10.40 5.98
CA LEU A 110 5.52 9.53 4.83
C LEU A 110 4.39 9.59 3.79
N SER A 111 3.15 9.76 4.24
CA SER A 111 2.02 9.89 3.33
C SER A 111 2.08 11.15 2.48
N THR A 112 2.55 12.28 3.05
CA THR A 112 2.69 13.53 2.30
C THR A 112 3.69 13.38 1.16
N GLU A 113 4.86 12.81 1.42
CA GLU A 113 5.90 12.60 0.41
C GLU A 113 5.42 11.70 -0.74
N ILE A 114 4.70 10.62 -0.42
CA ILE A 114 4.12 9.72 -1.42
C ILE A 114 3.03 10.42 -2.23
N ILE A 115 2.18 11.24 -1.58
CA ILE A 115 1.13 11.99 -2.26
C ILE A 115 1.75 12.97 -3.25
N ASP A 116 2.79 13.70 -2.84
CA ASP A 116 3.44 14.69 -3.70
C ASP A 116 4.10 14.01 -4.91
N ALA A 117 4.83 12.91 -4.69
CA ALA A 117 5.44 12.13 -5.77
C ALA A 117 4.38 11.51 -6.72
N PHE A 118 3.24 11.06 -6.18
CA PHE A 118 2.14 10.55 -6.99
C PHE A 118 1.45 11.65 -7.78
N ALA A 119 1.25 12.83 -7.18
CA ALA A 119 0.69 13.99 -7.83
C ALA A 119 1.57 14.37 -9.03
N GLU A 120 2.88 14.51 -8.83
CA GLU A 120 3.84 14.83 -9.90
C GLU A 120 3.81 13.80 -11.04
N PHE A 121 3.83 12.51 -10.72
CA PHE A 121 3.71 11.45 -11.74
C PHE A 121 2.38 11.55 -12.49
N SER A 122 1.28 11.63 -11.76
CA SER A 122 -0.05 11.67 -12.35
C SER A 122 -0.24 12.93 -13.19
N ASP A 123 0.35 14.05 -12.77
CA ASP A 123 0.16 15.35 -13.41
C ASP A 123 0.83 15.47 -14.77
N ASN A 124 1.88 14.68 -14.98
CA ASN A 124 2.58 14.57 -16.24
C ASN A 124 1.98 13.52 -17.20
N LEU A 125 0.89 12.84 -16.81
CA LEU A 125 0.16 11.94 -17.71
C LEU A 125 -0.84 12.72 -18.57
N ASP A 126 -0.95 12.33 -19.83
CA ASP A 126 -2.03 12.82 -20.69
C ASP A 126 -3.39 12.22 -20.29
N GLN A 127 -4.47 12.74 -20.88
CA GLN A 127 -5.83 12.32 -20.52
C GLN A 127 -6.07 10.83 -20.78
N ILE A 128 -5.54 10.27 -21.87
CA ILE A 128 -5.71 8.86 -22.24
C ILE A 128 -5.00 7.97 -21.23
N GLN A 129 -3.77 8.33 -20.85
CA GLN A 129 -2.99 7.64 -19.84
C GLN A 129 -3.65 7.73 -18.46
N ARG A 130 -4.22 8.87 -18.08
CA ARG A 130 -4.97 9.03 -16.82
C ARG A 130 -6.23 8.18 -16.79
N ASP A 131 -7.00 8.14 -17.89
CA ASP A 131 -8.21 7.32 -17.98
C ASP A 131 -7.86 5.83 -17.87
N LYS A 132 -6.75 5.41 -18.49
CA LYS A 132 -6.22 4.05 -18.36
C LYS A 132 -5.80 3.74 -16.93
N LEU A 133 -5.08 4.65 -16.27
CA LEU A 133 -4.70 4.51 -14.86
C LEU A 133 -5.94 4.40 -13.96
N GLN A 134 -6.97 5.23 -14.16
CA GLN A 134 -8.22 5.15 -13.43
C GLN A 134 -8.94 3.81 -13.66
N SER A 135 -8.99 3.34 -14.90
CA SER A 135 -9.58 2.04 -15.26
C SER A 135 -8.86 0.89 -14.55
N MET A 136 -7.53 0.90 -14.53
CA MET A 136 -6.73 -0.08 -13.79
C MET A 136 -7.05 -0.07 -12.29
N ILE A 137 -7.19 1.11 -11.69
CA ILE A 137 -7.55 1.26 -10.27
C ILE A 137 -8.96 0.73 -10.00
N ARG A 138 -9.94 1.04 -10.87
CA ARG A 138 -11.34 0.60 -10.75
C ARG A 138 -11.48 -0.91 -10.91
N HIS A 139 -10.93 -1.45 -11.99
CA HIS A 139 -10.93 -2.88 -12.28
C HIS A 139 -10.41 -3.68 -11.10
N HIS A 140 -9.31 -3.22 -10.51
CA HIS A 140 -8.78 -3.91 -9.35
C HIS A 140 -9.64 -3.75 -8.10
N ARG A 141 -10.24 -2.58 -7.87
CA ARG A 141 -11.18 -2.40 -6.75
C ARG A 141 -12.31 -3.43 -6.80
N GLU A 142 -12.88 -3.66 -7.98
CA GLU A 142 -13.99 -4.60 -8.21
C GLU A 142 -13.55 -6.04 -7.96
N HIS A 143 -12.37 -6.44 -8.42
CA HIS A 143 -11.84 -7.79 -8.22
C HIS A 143 -11.41 -8.12 -6.78
N ARG A 144 -11.30 -7.13 -5.88
CA ARG A 144 -11.05 -7.40 -4.44
C ARG A 144 -12.26 -7.98 -3.71
N HIS A 145 -13.47 -7.81 -4.24
CA HIS A 145 -14.69 -8.33 -3.62
C HIS A 145 -14.93 -9.83 -3.89
N CYS A 146 -14.35 -10.40 -4.95
CA CYS A 146 -14.54 -11.82 -5.27
C CYS A 146 -13.72 -12.79 -4.40
N ARG A 147 -12.81 -12.31 -3.55
CA ARG A 147 -11.99 -13.20 -2.70
C ARG A 147 -12.57 -13.49 -1.30
N PHE A 148 -13.64 -12.80 -0.91
CA PHE A 148 -14.35 -13.01 0.36
C PHE A 148 -15.80 -13.48 0.19
N ALA A 149 -16.28 -13.67 -1.05
CA ALA A 149 -17.67 -14.04 -1.37
C ALA A 149 -17.79 -15.43 -2.06
N CYS A 150 -16.81 -16.31 -1.88
CA CYS A 150 -16.94 -17.73 -2.19
C CYS A 150 -16.59 -18.54 -0.95
N GLY A 151 -17.47 -18.45 0.05
CA GLY A 151 -17.72 -19.53 0.99
C GLY A 151 -19.17 -19.89 0.76
N ASP A 152 -19.42 -20.96 0.03
CA ASP A 152 -20.75 -21.53 -0.14
C ASP A 152 -21.35 -21.70 1.26
N SER A 153 -22.44 -20.98 1.50
CA SER A 153 -23.26 -21.16 2.68
C SER A 153 -23.91 -22.54 2.59
N GLU A 154 -23.29 -23.56 3.16
CA GLU A 154 -24.06 -24.71 3.64
C GLU A 154 -24.89 -24.22 4.83
N PRO A 155 -26.23 -24.27 4.74
CA PRO A 155 -27.05 -23.96 5.90
C PRO A 155 -26.81 -25.07 6.92
N MET A 156 -26.25 -24.72 8.08
CA MET A 156 -26.35 -25.55 9.26
C MET A 156 -27.84 -25.67 9.62
N THR A 157 -28.46 -26.77 9.22
CA THR A 157 -29.71 -27.23 9.82
C THR A 157 -29.45 -27.49 11.30
N GLN A 158 -30.07 -26.65 12.13
CA GLN A 158 -30.18 -26.86 13.56
C GLN A 158 -31.52 -27.59 13.82
N GLU A 159 -31.39 -28.78 14.40
CA GLU A 159 -32.42 -29.69 14.97
C GLU A 159 -33.38 -30.43 14.02
#